data_AF-A0A7X3MJD0-F1
#
_entry.id   AF-A0A7X3MJD0-F1
#
_cell.length_a   1.000
_cell.length_b   1.000
_cell.length_c   1.000
_cell.angle_alpha   90.00
_cell.angle_beta   90.00
_cell.angle_gamma   90.00
#
_symmetry.space_group_name_H-M   'P 1'
#
loop_
_entity.id
_entity.type
_entity.pdbx_description
1 polymer ?
#
loop_
_entity_poly.entity_id
_entity_poly.type
_entity_poly.pdbx_seq_one_letter_code
_entity_poly.pdbx_strand_id
1 'polypeptide(L)'
;MTLQEAEVKLSKVNEELEVLLREREKALKEWSTAFHAENPENITCVDENIEDCHRLYLLNGESKMFACLFGRFEMKGSQDDFYRALDNSMHMINTANGRDFDLPEYQKNLIYAKAIEIREDFTSWNNTSRNS
;
A
#
# COMPACT_ATOMS: atom_id res chain seq x y z
N MET A 1 16.13 -18.22 28.65
CA MET A 1 14.90 -18.02 27.87
C MET A 1 14.41 -19.39 27.46
N THR A 2 13.20 -19.77 27.88
CA THR A 2 12.52 -21.00 27.46
C THR A 2 11.73 -20.75 26.16
N LEU A 3 11.24 -21.82 25.52
CA LEU A 3 10.36 -21.71 24.34
C LEU A 3 9.10 -20.89 24.67
N GLN A 4 8.47 -21.18 25.80
CA GLN A 4 7.26 -20.47 26.23
C GLN A 4 7.51 -18.98 26.48
N GLU A 5 8.66 -18.63 27.09
CA GLU A 5 9.05 -17.22 27.25
C GLU A 5 9.29 -16.52 25.90
N ALA A 6 9.85 -17.23 24.92
CA ALA A 6 10.06 -16.70 23.58
C ALA A 6 8.74 -16.50 22.82
N GLU A 7 7.79 -17.43 22.93
CA GLU A 7 6.46 -17.34 22.31
C GLU A 7 5.65 -16.16 22.86
N VAL A 8 5.66 -15.95 24.18
CA VAL A 8 5.02 -14.78 24.81
C VAL A 8 5.64 -13.48 24.30
N LYS A 9 6.98 -13.43 24.22
CA LYS A 9 7.68 -12.26 23.67
C LYS A 9 7.32 -12.01 22.22
N LEU A 10 7.23 -13.05 21.39
CA LEU A 10 6.88 -12.93 19.98
C LEU A 10 5.45 -12.41 19.80
N SER A 11 4.49 -12.94 20.57
CA SER A 11 3.10 -12.47 20.55
C SER A 11 3.02 -10.97 20.86
N LYS A 12 3.72 -10.52 21.90
CA LYS A 12 3.75 -9.11 22.28
C LYS A 12 4.34 -8.21 21.17
N VAL A 13 5.44 -8.64 20.55
CA VAL A 13 6.06 -7.88 19.45
C VAL A 13 5.11 -7.79 18.25
N ASN A 14 4.37 -8.86 17.95
CA ASN A 14 3.39 -8.84 16.85
C ASN A 14 2.24 -7.85 17.15
N GLU A 15 1.76 -7.79 18.39
CA GLU A 15 0.74 -6.81 18.79
C GLU A 15 1.27 -5.36 18.66
N GLU A 16 2.51 -5.11 19.08
CA GLU A 16 3.17 -3.80 18.92
C GLU A 16 3.30 -3.43 17.43
N LEU A 17 3.64 -4.39 16.56
CA LEU A 17 3.73 -4.19 15.11
C LEU A 17 2.36 -3.81 14.51
N GLU A 18 1.27 -4.46 14.90
CA GLU A 18 -0.08 -4.12 14.42
C GLU A 18 -0.51 -2.70 14.82
N VAL A 19 -0.07 -2.21 15.98
CA VAL A 19 -0.32 -0.82 16.40
C VAL A 19 0.48 0.13 15.50
N LEU A 20 1.77 -0.12 15.32
CA LEU A 20 2.64 0.72 14.48
C LEU A 20 2.19 0.76 13.02
N LEU A 21 1.69 -0.34 12.48
CA LEU A 21 1.15 -0.39 11.13
C LEU A 21 -0.09 0.53 10.98
N ARG A 22 -1.00 0.51 11.94
CA ARG A 22 -2.17 1.42 11.96
C ARG A 22 -1.75 2.89 12.07
N GLU A 23 -0.76 3.18 12.91
CA GLU A 23 -0.20 4.53 13.02
C GLU A 23 0.46 4.97 11.71
N ARG A 24 1.20 4.07 11.05
CA ARG A 24 1.79 4.32 9.73
C ARG A 24 0.73 4.67 8.70
N GLU A 25 -0.38 3.92 8.61
CA GLU A 25 -1.48 4.24 7.68
C GLU A 25 -2.04 5.63 7.92
N LYS A 26 -2.29 5.99 9.18
CA LYS A 26 -2.80 7.32 9.54
C LYS A 26 -1.82 8.41 9.10
N ALA A 27 -0.55 8.26 9.43
CA ALA A 27 0.49 9.21 9.05
C ALA A 27 0.62 9.33 7.51
N LEU A 28 0.44 8.23 6.78
CA LEU A 28 0.53 8.22 5.32
C LEU A 28 -0.62 8.97 4.65
N LYS A 29 -1.83 8.90 5.22
CA LYS A 29 -2.99 9.67 4.74
C LYS A 29 -2.83 11.17 5.00
N GLU A 30 -2.34 11.52 6.19
CA GLU A 30 -2.03 12.91 6.54
C GLU A 30 -0.93 13.46 5.62
N TRP A 31 0.13 12.68 5.42
CA TRP A 31 1.22 13.00 4.49
C TRP A 31 0.72 13.17 3.05
N SER A 32 -0.12 12.24 2.55
CA SER A 32 -0.67 12.32 1.19
C SER A 32 -1.51 13.59 1.00
N THR A 33 -2.30 13.95 2.00
CA THR A 33 -3.09 15.19 1.99
C THR A 33 -2.18 16.42 1.88
N ALA A 34 -1.12 16.50 2.70
CA ALA A 34 -0.16 17.60 2.65
C ALA A 34 0.61 17.63 1.33
N PHE A 35 1.05 16.46 0.84
CA PHE A 35 1.77 16.33 -0.43
C PHE A 35 0.95 16.90 -1.59
N HIS A 36 -0.32 16.53 -1.73
CA HIS A 36 -1.15 17.05 -2.82
C HIS A 36 -1.45 18.55 -2.70
N ALA A 37 -1.48 19.11 -1.48
CA ALA A 37 -1.64 20.54 -1.28
C ALA A 37 -0.40 21.36 -1.67
N GLU A 38 0.79 20.77 -1.52
CA GLU A 38 2.08 21.43 -1.74
C GLU A 38 2.74 21.09 -3.08
N ASN A 39 2.16 20.20 -3.89
CA ASN A 39 2.78 19.61 -5.09
C ASN A 39 2.53 20.45 -6.36
N PRO A 40 3.47 21.32 -6.78
CA PRO A 40 3.28 22.20 -7.94
C PRO A 40 3.39 21.44 -9.28
N GLU A 41 4.02 20.26 -9.27
CA GLU A 41 4.24 19.43 -10.46
C GLU A 41 3.02 18.53 -10.76
N ASN A 42 2.00 18.56 -9.90
CA ASN A 42 0.79 17.75 -10.02
C ASN A 42 1.11 16.25 -10.22
N ILE A 43 2.17 15.77 -9.56
CA ILE A 43 2.52 14.35 -9.53
C ILE A 43 1.42 13.58 -8.79
N THR A 44 0.86 12.53 -9.39
CA THR A 44 -0.20 11.75 -8.76
C THR A 44 0.03 10.25 -8.92
N CYS A 45 -0.65 9.45 -8.10
CA CYS A 45 -0.81 8.02 -8.35
C CYS A 45 -2.25 7.74 -8.74
N VAL A 46 -2.47 7.12 -9.91
CA VAL A 46 -3.80 6.77 -10.42
C VAL A 46 -3.97 5.27 -10.48
N ASP A 47 -5.22 4.82 -10.33
CA ASP A 47 -5.63 3.44 -10.51
C ASP A 47 -6.29 3.24 -11.87
N GLU A 48 -5.85 2.23 -12.59
CA GLU A 48 -6.55 1.71 -13.76
C GLU A 48 -6.89 0.25 -13.50
N ASN A 49 -8.07 0.02 -12.94
CA ASN A 49 -8.51 -1.31 -12.57
C ASN A 49 -9.19 -2.04 -13.74
N ILE A 50 -8.97 -3.36 -13.78
CA ILE A 50 -9.76 -4.28 -14.60
C ILE A 50 -10.34 -5.30 -13.63
N GLU A 51 -11.65 -5.22 -13.41
CA GLU A 51 -12.35 -5.99 -12.37
C GLU A 51 -11.69 -5.77 -10.99
N ASP A 52 -11.29 -6.86 -10.33
CA ASP A 52 -10.66 -6.89 -9.01
C ASP A 52 -9.11 -6.75 -9.07
N CYS A 53 -8.54 -6.43 -10.24
CA CYS A 53 -7.10 -6.20 -10.42
C CYS A 53 -6.79 -4.71 -10.58
N HIS A 54 -6.00 -4.14 -9.68
CA HIS A 54 -5.64 -2.73 -9.64
C HIS A 54 -4.24 -2.51 -10.20
N ARG A 55 -4.11 -1.64 -11.20
CA ARG A 55 -2.83 -1.24 -11.78
C ARG A 55 -2.57 0.21 -11.44
N LEU A 56 -1.58 0.44 -10.58
CA LEU A 56 -1.20 1.77 -10.17
C LEU A 56 -0.15 2.36 -11.10
N TYR A 57 -0.39 3.60 -11.49
CA TYR A 57 0.54 4.39 -12.30
C TYR A 57 0.90 5.69 -11.60
N LEU A 58 2.19 6.03 -11.62
CA LEU A 58 2.67 7.35 -11.24
C LEU A 58 2.61 8.26 -12.46
N LEU A 59 1.94 9.41 -12.33
CA LEU A 59 1.84 10.44 -13.35
C LEU A 59 2.73 11.63 -12.98
N ASN A 60 3.50 12.13 -13.94
CA ASN A 60 4.21 13.41 -13.85
C ASN A 60 4.10 14.12 -15.20
N GLY A 61 3.20 15.11 -15.29
CA GLY A 61 2.81 15.72 -16.56
C GLY A 61 2.25 14.66 -17.53
N GLU A 62 2.85 14.57 -18.72
CA GLU A 62 2.49 13.57 -19.75
C GLU A 62 3.14 12.20 -19.51
N SER A 63 4.08 12.10 -18.57
CA SER A 63 4.75 10.84 -18.26
C SER A 63 3.86 9.96 -17.40
N LYS A 64 3.72 8.70 -17.80
CA LYS A 64 2.95 7.69 -17.07
C LYS A 64 3.82 6.45 -16.83
N MET A 65 4.03 6.12 -15.56
CA MET A 65 4.88 5.00 -15.15
C MET A 65 4.05 3.93 -14.46
N PHE A 66 4.03 2.71 -15.00
CA PHE A 66 3.45 1.55 -14.31
C PHE A 66 4.29 1.20 -13.09
N ALA A 67 3.69 1.22 -11.91
CA ALA A 67 4.41 1.21 -10.64
C ALA A 67 4.03 0.04 -9.71
N CYS A 68 2.76 -0.36 -9.66
CA CYS A 68 2.31 -1.44 -8.78
C CYS A 68 1.12 -2.19 -9.36
N LEU A 69 1.03 -3.48 -9.06
CA LEU A 69 -0.10 -4.37 -9.36
C LEU A 69 -0.51 -5.13 -8.10
N PHE A 70 -1.79 -5.13 -7.78
CA PHE A 70 -2.36 -5.98 -6.72
C PHE A 70 -3.82 -6.28 -7.04
N GLY A 71 -4.41 -7.27 -6.37
CA GLY A 71 -5.81 -7.58 -6.54
C GLY A 71 -6.51 -7.98 -5.25
N ARG A 72 -7.64 -8.69 -5.40
CA ARG A 72 -8.51 -9.05 -4.29
C ARG A 72 -7.84 -9.86 -3.18
N PHE A 73 -6.90 -10.73 -3.53
CA PHE A 73 -6.26 -11.60 -2.54
C PHE A 73 -5.40 -10.79 -1.58
N GLU A 74 -4.63 -9.84 -2.10
CA GLU A 74 -3.78 -8.94 -1.33
C GLU A 74 -4.63 -8.04 -0.42
N MET A 75 -5.77 -7.53 -0.92
CA MET A 75 -6.65 -6.65 -0.14
C MET A 75 -7.32 -7.33 1.08
N LYS A 76 -7.50 -8.65 1.04
CA LYS A 76 -8.14 -9.44 2.11
C LYS A 76 -7.20 -9.86 3.24
N GLY A 77 -5.89 -9.81 3.01
CA GLY A 77 -4.87 -10.26 3.97
C GLY A 77 -4.76 -9.35 5.20
N SER A 78 -3.80 -9.65 6.07
CA SER A 78 -3.42 -8.73 7.15
C SER A 78 -2.84 -7.44 6.58
N GLN A 79 -2.69 -6.41 7.42
CA GLN A 79 -2.09 -5.16 6.98
C GLN A 79 -0.61 -5.32 6.57
N ASP A 80 0.13 -6.16 7.30
CA ASP A 80 1.51 -6.51 6.97
C ASP A 80 1.61 -7.26 5.63
N ASP A 81 0.76 -8.27 5.41
CA ASP A 81 0.73 -9.03 4.16
C ASP A 81 0.45 -8.12 2.96
N PHE A 82 -0.45 -7.15 3.14
CA PHE A 82 -0.80 -6.18 2.12
C PHE A 82 0.42 -5.31 1.74
N TYR A 83 1.10 -4.72 2.73
CA TYR A 83 2.30 -3.92 2.45
C TYR A 83 3.41 -4.73 1.80
N ARG A 84 3.67 -5.95 2.28
CA ARG A 84 4.66 -6.84 1.70
C ARG A 84 4.32 -7.20 0.25
N ALA A 85 3.04 -7.39 -0.07
CA ALA A 85 2.60 -7.64 -1.44
C ALA A 85 2.85 -6.44 -2.36
N LEU A 86 2.57 -5.22 -1.88
CA LEU A 86 2.86 -3.99 -2.62
C LEU A 86 4.36 -3.83 -2.88
N ASP A 87 5.20 -4.07 -1.86
CA ASP A 87 6.67 -4.00 -1.99
C ASP A 87 7.21 -4.93 -3.05
N ASN A 88 6.80 -6.21 -2.96
CA ASN A 88 7.18 -7.21 -3.94
C ASN A 88 6.73 -6.83 -5.35
N SER A 89 5.52 -6.30 -5.49
CA SER A 89 4.97 -5.86 -6.78
C SER A 89 5.78 -4.72 -7.39
N MET A 90 6.09 -3.68 -6.59
CA MET A 90 6.92 -2.55 -7.01
C MET A 90 8.31 -3.02 -7.45
N HIS A 91 8.97 -3.87 -6.65
CA HIS A 91 10.30 -4.42 -6.95
C HIS A 91 10.30 -5.26 -8.23
N MET A 92 9.30 -6.13 -8.41
CA MET A 92 9.15 -6.94 -9.61
C MET A 92 8.96 -6.08 -10.85
N ILE A 93 8.05 -5.10 -10.79
CA ILE A 93 7.77 -4.22 -11.93
C ILE A 93 8.99 -3.36 -12.28
N ASN A 94 9.69 -2.81 -11.28
CA ASN A 94 10.93 -2.06 -11.51
C ASN A 94 12.00 -2.90 -12.20
N THR A 95 12.26 -4.09 -11.67
CA THR A 95 13.26 -5.01 -12.21
C THR A 95 12.91 -5.40 -13.65
N ALA A 96 11.65 -5.73 -13.93
CA ALA A 96 11.19 -6.10 -15.26
C ALA A 96 11.31 -4.97 -16.29
N ASN A 97 11.30 -3.71 -15.85
CA ASN A 97 11.42 -2.53 -16.70
C ASN A 97 12.85 -1.95 -16.71
N GLY A 98 13.84 -2.64 -16.15
CA GLY A 98 15.23 -2.17 -16.10
C GLY A 98 15.43 -0.88 -15.29
N ARG A 99 14.52 -0.61 -14.33
CA ARG A 99 14.60 0.53 -13.41
C ARG A 99 15.36 0.12 -12.14
N ASP A 100 15.77 1.12 -11.36
CA ASP A 100 16.31 0.89 -10.02
C ASP A 100 15.35 0.07 -9.18
N PHE A 101 15.90 -0.85 -8.39
CA PHE A 101 15.13 -1.75 -7.55
C PHE A 101 14.18 -0.99 -6.63
N ASP A 102 14.69 0.03 -5.94
CA ASP A 102 13.92 0.89 -5.05
C ASP A 102 13.49 2.19 -5.71
N LEU A 103 12.19 2.49 -5.60
CA LEU A 103 11.66 3.81 -5.93
C LEU A 103 12.09 4.85 -4.87
N PRO A 104 12.19 6.14 -5.25
CA PRO A 104 12.23 7.24 -4.30
C PRO A 104 11.09 7.17 -3.27
N GLU A 105 11.37 7.55 -2.03
CA GLU A 105 10.44 7.37 -0.90
C GLU A 105 9.07 8.03 -1.13
N TYR A 106 9.03 9.24 -1.69
CA TYR A 106 7.77 9.93 -1.98
C TYR A 106 6.91 9.17 -3.01
N GLN A 107 7.54 8.48 -3.96
CA GLN A 107 6.82 7.68 -4.97
C GLN A 107 6.23 6.42 -4.32
N LYS A 108 6.99 5.75 -3.44
CA LYS A 108 6.47 4.63 -2.63
C LYS A 108 5.27 5.07 -1.79
N ASN A 109 5.37 6.22 -1.13
CA ASN A 109 4.29 6.75 -0.31
C ASN A 109 3.03 7.10 -1.11
N LEU A 110 3.16 7.63 -2.33
CA LEU A 110 2.03 7.84 -3.23
C LEU A 110 1.32 6.52 -3.61
N ILE A 111 2.10 5.48 -3.92
CA ILE A 111 1.58 4.15 -4.25
C ILE A 111 0.85 3.55 -3.05
N TYR A 112 1.47 3.56 -1.87
CA TYR A 112 0.83 3.06 -0.66
C TYR A 112 -0.43 3.83 -0.31
N ALA A 113 -0.41 5.16 -0.37
CA ALA A 113 -1.58 5.98 -0.06
C ALA A 113 -2.76 5.64 -0.97
N LYS A 114 -2.51 5.50 -2.29
CA LYS A 114 -3.53 5.10 -3.26
C LYS A 114 -4.02 3.66 -3.04
N ALA A 115 -3.11 2.74 -2.72
CA ALA A 115 -3.47 1.35 -2.43
C ALA A 115 -4.31 1.20 -1.14
N ILE A 116 -4.03 2.00 -0.11
CA ILE A 116 -4.83 2.06 1.11
C ILE A 116 -6.25 2.54 0.80
N GLU A 117 -6.40 3.65 0.06
CA GLU A 117 -7.71 4.18 -0.37
C GLU A 117 -8.55 3.09 -1.05
N ILE A 118 -7.97 2.38 -2.02
CA ILE A 118 -8.64 1.28 -2.74
C ILE A 118 -9.06 0.15 -1.78
N ARG A 119 -8.19 -0.22 -0.83
CA ARG A 119 -8.47 -1.28 0.13
C ARG A 119 -9.59 -0.90 1.11
N GLU A 120 -9.67 0.37 1.51
CA GLU A 120 -10.75 0.88 2.36
C GLU A 120 -12.10 0.84 1.63
N ASP A 121 -12.12 1.23 0.36
CA ASP A 121 -13.30 1.14 -0.48
C ASP A 121 -13.75 -0.32 -0.65
N PHE A 122 -12.80 -1.23 -0.87
CA PHE A 122 -13.09 -2.67 -0.96
C PHE A 122 -13.65 -3.25 0.34
N THR A 123 -13.08 -2.90 1.50
CA THR A 123 -13.51 -3.42 2.80
C THR A 123 -14.87 -2.85 3.21
N SER A 124 -15.13 -1.57 2.95
CA SER A 124 -16.43 -0.95 3.20
C SER A 124 -17.55 -1.58 2.37
N TRP A 125 -17.34 -1.79 1.06
CA TRP A 125 -18.31 -2.42 0.17
C TRP A 125 -18.67 -3.86 0.58
N ASN A 126 -17.68 -4.67 0.98
CA ASN A 126 -17.93 -6.04 1.47
C ASN A 126 -18.74 -6.08 2.76
N ASN A 127 -18.62 -5.06 3.61
CA ASN A 127 -19.40 -4.97 4.85
C ASN A 127 -20.86 -4.57 4.58
N THR A 128 -21.11 -3.68 3.61
CA THR A 128 -22.47 -3.27 3.24
C THR A 128 -23.23 -4.39 2.51
N SER A 129 -22.59 -5.06 1.56
CA SER A 129 -23.19 -6.14 0.76
C SER A 129 -23.50 -7.43 1.52
N ARG A 130 -22.86 -7.66 2.67
CA ARG A 130 -23.18 -8.78 3.58
C ARG A 130 -24.34 -8.50 4.53
N ASN A 131 -24.71 -7.23 4.70
CA ASN A 131 -25.76 -6.78 5.62
C ASN A 131 -27.07 -6.41 4.90
N SER A 132 -27.12 -6.56 3.57
CA SER A 132 -28.29 -6.36 2.69
C SER A 132 -28.84 -7.69 2.21
#